data_AF-A0A3D8T6H5-F1
#
_entry.id   AF-A0A3D8T6H5-F1
#
_cell.length_a   1.000
_cell.length_b   1.000
_cell.length_c   1.000
_cell.angle_alpha   90.00
_cell.angle_beta   90.00
_cell.angle_gamma   90.00
#
_symmetry.space_group_name_H-M   'P 1'
#
loop_
_entity.id
_entity.type
_entity.pdbx_description
1 polymer ?
#
loop_
_entity_poly.entity_id
_entity_poly.type
_entity_poly.pdbx_seq_one_letter_code
_entity_poly.pdbx_strand_id
1 'polypeptide(L)'
;MAAWFGDFSAAGSFFPSSLSMEDYIPMDFLSSGTGPTKLSKQLNELLMELVETSKSMGLEDSETTLLPLDATQLAPLFTVSNVGIFVSVFFHSLHWHLPVVHFPTFDPGNVSNPLLLSTFLTGATYSNSLDEAVLLLRLLDVAEEYIFRRVTALSTQSAQSTQDPTSQLNTIQLIQAALIIEMLQFGQERVETRRRIRIIRHPSLVSLMRCLGIFNLKRSKAPTASEGDDSLWRSLLAEEVCIRLASWVFLADGFLTLCFKNRPTISIFELDCSFPWKTELWEAENASTFSRMAKGYETELPLPSVREAVRLLLESPDSGPVPSRISLSAEHLLIMIYALNSLAFMARVDFFGSVPLEKISHAAKNWKQIWDWTSSNNKQKLLLGYPKHAEELWLLLTATLDIVSQRKSLPYLDTNSAATDDLGKLKEFIEWCTLYMKTPKASGKG
;
A
#
# COMPACT_ATOMS: atom_id res chain seq x y z
N MET A 1 15.39 -20.66 0.14
CA MET A 1 16.22 -19.71 -0.63
C MET A 1 16.08 -19.82 -2.14
N ALA A 2 15.77 -20.98 -2.76
CA ALA A 2 15.33 -21.07 -4.17
C ALA A 2 13.79 -21.18 -4.31
N ALA A 3 13.08 -21.51 -3.22
CA ALA A 3 11.62 -21.50 -3.17
C ALA A 3 11.00 -20.11 -2.90
N TRP A 4 11.82 -19.06 -2.72
CA TRP A 4 11.43 -17.80 -2.04
C TRP A 4 11.16 -16.63 -3.01
N PHE A 5 11.49 -16.82 -4.29
CA PHE A 5 11.11 -15.92 -5.38
C PHE A 5 10.08 -16.52 -6.32
N GLY A 6 9.67 -17.76 -6.07
CA GLY A 6 8.34 -18.23 -6.48
C GLY A 6 7.25 -17.30 -5.96
N ASP A 7 7.47 -16.70 -4.79
CA ASP A 7 6.61 -15.70 -4.14
C ASP A 7 6.52 -14.35 -4.89
N PHE A 8 7.56 -13.92 -5.62
CA PHE A 8 7.46 -12.75 -6.51
C PHE A 8 6.85 -13.11 -7.88
N SER A 9 6.91 -14.40 -8.27
CA SER A 9 6.49 -14.92 -9.57
C SER A 9 5.03 -15.36 -9.59
N ALA A 10 4.47 -15.76 -8.44
CA ALA A 10 3.05 -15.99 -8.25
C ALA A 10 2.50 -14.76 -7.53
N ALA A 11 1.46 -14.15 -8.07
CA ALA A 11 0.76 -13.07 -7.37
C ALA A 11 0.16 -13.52 -6.02
N GLY A 12 0.27 -14.80 -5.69
CA GLY A 12 -0.20 -15.45 -4.46
C GLY A 12 0.64 -15.23 -3.19
N SER A 13 1.60 -14.30 -3.14
CA SER A 13 2.28 -13.96 -1.87
C SER A 13 2.06 -12.52 -1.36
N PHE A 14 1.35 -11.67 -2.12
CA PHE A 14 0.79 -10.41 -1.60
C PHE A 14 -0.51 -10.65 -0.82
N PHE A 15 -1.04 -11.87 -0.93
CA PHE A 15 -2.36 -12.29 -0.48
C PHE A 15 -2.15 -13.56 0.35
N PRO A 16 -2.66 -13.66 1.59
CA PRO A 16 -2.71 -14.93 2.32
C PRO A 16 -3.32 -16.03 1.45
N SER A 17 -2.81 -17.26 1.61
CA SER A 17 -3.51 -18.46 1.15
C SER A 17 -4.95 -18.45 1.68
N SER A 18 -5.92 -18.93 0.88
CA SER A 18 -7.32 -19.07 1.31
C SER A 18 -7.37 -19.79 2.66
N LEU A 19 -7.84 -19.09 3.69
CA LEU A 19 -8.02 -19.66 5.03
C LEU A 19 -9.44 -20.23 5.11
N SER A 20 -9.59 -21.39 5.77
CA SER A 20 -10.88 -22.02 5.95
C SER A 20 -11.83 -21.09 6.72
N MET A 21 -13.08 -20.99 6.28
CA MET A 21 -14.13 -20.23 6.98
C MET A 21 -14.34 -20.70 8.43
N GLU A 22 -13.88 -21.91 8.78
CA GLU A 22 -13.96 -22.48 10.13
C GLU A 22 -12.93 -21.88 11.12
N ASP A 23 -11.89 -21.18 10.64
CA ASP A 23 -10.85 -20.57 11.50
C ASP A 23 -11.20 -19.14 11.95
N TYR A 24 -12.30 -18.58 11.46
CA TYR A 24 -12.72 -17.21 11.78
C TYR A 24 -13.83 -17.19 12.81
N ILE A 25 -13.54 -16.64 13.99
CA ILE A 25 -14.59 -16.19 14.91
C ILE A 25 -15.21 -14.93 14.30
N PRO A 26 -16.52 -14.91 13.98
CA PRO A 26 -17.19 -13.69 13.56
C PRO A 26 -16.99 -12.63 14.65
N MET A 27 -16.30 -11.54 14.31
CA MET A 27 -16.19 -10.40 15.21
C MET A 27 -17.56 -9.74 15.28
N ASP A 28 -18.04 -9.51 16.51
CA ASP A 28 -19.32 -8.86 16.81
C ASP A 28 -19.27 -7.36 16.48
N PHE A 29 -19.06 -7.00 15.21
CA PHE A 29 -19.15 -5.62 14.72
C PHE A 29 -20.58 -5.04 14.89
N LEU A 30 -21.57 -5.90 15.16
CA LEU A 30 -22.99 -5.57 15.19
C LEU A 30 -23.54 -5.33 16.61
N SER A 31 -22.74 -5.56 17.66
CA SER A 31 -23.19 -5.47 19.05
C SER A 31 -23.19 -4.03 19.60
N SER A 32 -22.51 -3.10 18.93
CA SER A 32 -22.41 -1.70 19.37
C SER A 32 -22.56 -0.71 18.21
N GLY A 33 -23.79 -0.33 17.86
CA GLY A 33 -23.98 1.01 17.29
C GLY A 33 -25.13 1.24 16.30
N THR A 34 -25.53 0.27 15.48
CA THR A 34 -26.61 0.52 14.49
C THR A 34 -27.45 -0.73 14.25
N GLY A 35 -28.77 -0.56 14.19
CA GLY A 35 -29.68 -1.68 13.95
C GLY A 35 -29.42 -2.32 12.57
N PRO A 36 -29.65 -3.64 12.42
CA PRO A 36 -29.42 -4.39 11.18
C PRO A 36 -30.13 -3.78 9.94
N THR A 37 -31.13 -2.94 10.16
CA THR A 37 -31.89 -2.22 9.14
C THR A 37 -31.07 -1.15 8.41
N LYS A 38 -30.16 -0.41 9.08
CA LYS A 38 -29.36 0.64 8.43
C LYS A 38 -28.35 0.05 7.47
N LEU A 39 -27.57 -0.92 7.94
CA LEU A 39 -26.58 -1.62 7.11
C LEU A 39 -27.26 -2.36 5.97
N SER A 40 -28.39 -3.02 6.20
CA SER A 40 -29.17 -3.65 5.12
C SER A 40 -29.61 -2.64 4.06
N LYS A 41 -30.08 -1.44 4.46
CA LYS A 41 -30.42 -0.38 3.51
C LYS A 41 -29.19 0.07 2.70
N GLN A 42 -28.07 0.28 3.37
CA GLN A 42 -26.81 0.68 2.73
C GLN A 42 -26.32 -0.37 1.71
N LEU A 43 -26.43 -1.66 2.03
CA LEU A 43 -26.09 -2.75 1.11
C LEU A 43 -27.00 -2.79 -0.11
N ASN A 44 -28.30 -2.57 0.07
CA ASN A 44 -29.23 -2.49 -1.05
C ASN A 44 -28.91 -1.30 -1.97
N GLU A 45 -28.61 -0.13 -1.40
CA GLU A 45 -28.17 1.04 -2.16
C GLU A 45 -26.89 0.74 -2.96
N LEU A 46 -25.88 0.17 -2.30
CA LEU A 46 -24.62 -0.23 -2.93
C LEU A 46 -24.82 -1.24 -4.06
N LEU A 47 -25.65 -2.26 -3.86
CA LEU A 47 -25.97 -3.26 -4.88
C LEU A 47 -26.59 -2.60 -6.11
N MET A 48 -27.54 -1.69 -5.93
CA MET A 48 -28.18 -0.98 -7.04
C MET A 48 -27.18 -0.08 -7.80
N GLU A 49 -26.28 0.61 -7.09
CA GLU A 49 -25.22 1.41 -7.71
C GLU A 49 -24.25 0.56 -8.55
N LEU A 50 -23.95 -0.67 -8.13
CA LEU A 50 -23.08 -1.59 -8.86
C LEU A 50 -23.75 -2.17 -10.10
N VAL A 51 -25.04 -2.53 -10.00
CA VAL A 51 -25.84 -2.94 -11.17
C VAL A 51 -25.87 -1.83 -12.20
N GLU A 52 -26.08 -0.58 -11.78
CA GLU A 52 -26.08 0.58 -12.68
C GLU A 52 -24.70 0.81 -13.32
N THR A 53 -23.64 0.72 -12.52
CA THR A 53 -22.26 0.83 -13.03
C THR A 53 -21.99 -0.27 -14.07
N SER A 54 -22.37 -1.51 -13.80
CA SER A 54 -22.19 -2.63 -14.73
C SER A 54 -22.93 -2.41 -16.06
N LYS A 55 -24.17 -1.88 -16.03
CA LYS A 55 -24.92 -1.56 -17.25
C LYS A 55 -24.22 -0.50 -18.09
N SER A 56 -23.70 0.54 -17.45
CA SER A 56 -23.01 1.62 -18.16
C SER A 56 -21.69 1.17 -18.80
N MET A 57 -20.97 0.21 -18.20
CA MET A 57 -19.76 -0.37 -18.79
C MET A 57 -20.07 -1.16 -20.08
N GLY A 58 -21.17 -1.91 -20.08
CA GLY A 58 -21.59 -2.71 -21.25
C GLY A 58 -22.04 -1.87 -22.47
N LEU A 59 -22.26 -0.57 -22.30
CA LEU A 59 -22.56 0.35 -23.40
C LEU A 59 -21.28 0.90 -24.06
N GLU A 60 -20.13 0.84 -23.39
CA GLU A 60 -18.84 1.36 -23.88
C GLU A 60 -18.03 0.29 -24.62
N ASP A 61 -18.14 -0.99 -24.21
CA ASP A 61 -17.43 -2.13 -24.82
C ASP A 61 -18.30 -2.87 -25.85
N SER A 62 -18.40 -2.35 -27.09
CA SER A 62 -19.17 -3.00 -28.16
C SER A 62 -18.60 -4.35 -28.64
N GLU A 63 -17.43 -4.78 -28.16
CA GLU A 63 -16.76 -6.02 -28.60
C GLU A 63 -16.81 -7.17 -27.57
N THR A 64 -17.20 -6.93 -26.31
CA THR A 64 -17.19 -7.96 -25.25
C THR A 64 -18.61 -8.26 -24.75
N THR A 65 -19.17 -9.39 -25.18
CA THR A 65 -20.55 -9.85 -24.91
C THR A 65 -20.78 -10.31 -23.45
N LEU A 66 -20.43 -9.50 -22.44
CA LEU A 66 -20.71 -9.82 -21.03
C LEU A 66 -22.03 -9.18 -20.59
N LEU A 67 -23.05 -10.02 -20.30
CA LEU A 67 -24.35 -9.57 -19.80
C LEU A 67 -24.20 -8.76 -18.50
N PRO A 68 -24.81 -7.58 -18.34
CA PRO A 68 -24.72 -6.77 -17.12
C PRO A 68 -25.02 -7.57 -15.85
N LEU A 69 -24.37 -7.22 -14.74
CA LEU A 69 -24.68 -7.81 -13.44
C LEU A 69 -26.14 -7.55 -13.08
N ASP A 70 -26.80 -8.56 -12.54
CA ASP A 70 -28.19 -8.46 -12.08
C ASP A 70 -28.27 -8.47 -10.56
N ALA A 71 -29.23 -7.72 -10.02
CA ALA A 71 -29.50 -7.63 -8.60
C ALA A 71 -29.77 -9.02 -7.99
N THR A 72 -30.47 -9.90 -8.70
CA THR A 72 -30.78 -11.25 -8.22
C THR A 72 -29.54 -12.13 -8.07
N GLN A 73 -28.51 -11.91 -8.90
CA GLN A 73 -27.23 -12.63 -8.85
C GLN A 73 -26.36 -12.13 -7.69
N LEU A 74 -26.43 -10.84 -7.36
CA LEU A 74 -25.64 -10.23 -6.30
C LEU A 74 -26.28 -10.34 -4.91
N ALA A 75 -27.61 -10.38 -4.83
CA ALA A 75 -28.34 -10.39 -3.55
C ALA A 75 -27.88 -11.48 -2.55
N PRO A 76 -27.56 -12.72 -2.96
CA PRO A 76 -27.04 -13.73 -2.03
C PRO A 76 -25.69 -13.35 -1.40
N LEU A 77 -24.88 -12.56 -2.11
CA LEU A 77 -23.58 -12.10 -1.65
C LEU A 77 -23.74 -10.89 -0.70
N PHE A 78 -24.57 -9.91 -1.03
CA PHE A 78 -24.75 -8.65 -0.29
C PHE A 78 -25.72 -8.78 0.90
N THR A 79 -25.40 -9.66 1.86
CA THR A 79 -26.17 -9.84 3.10
C THR A 79 -25.42 -9.29 4.31
N VAL A 80 -26.15 -8.87 5.36
CA VAL A 80 -25.55 -8.41 6.62
C VAL A 80 -24.64 -9.49 7.24
N SER A 81 -25.02 -10.76 7.10
CA SER A 81 -24.20 -11.89 7.57
C SER A 81 -22.86 -11.97 6.83
N ASN A 82 -22.89 -11.89 5.50
CA ASN A 82 -21.67 -11.93 4.69
C ASN A 82 -20.78 -10.72 4.93
N VAL A 83 -21.35 -9.54 5.20
CA VAL A 83 -20.55 -8.36 5.58
C VAL A 83 -19.73 -8.64 6.84
N GLY A 84 -20.35 -9.17 7.90
CA GLY A 84 -19.63 -9.48 9.14
C GLY A 84 -18.47 -10.46 8.91
N ILE A 85 -18.70 -11.50 8.10
CA ILE A 85 -17.69 -12.49 7.75
C ILE A 85 -16.57 -11.86 6.93
N PHE A 86 -16.87 -11.23 5.80
CA PHE A 86 -15.86 -10.75 4.87
C PHE A 86 -15.06 -9.57 5.45
N VAL A 87 -15.70 -8.68 6.21
CA VAL A 87 -14.97 -7.63 6.95
C VAL A 87 -14.01 -8.25 7.96
N SER A 88 -14.42 -9.29 8.68
CA SER A 88 -13.51 -10.02 9.58
C SER A 88 -12.32 -10.61 8.80
N VAL A 89 -12.57 -11.29 7.68
CA VAL A 89 -11.52 -11.85 6.83
C VAL A 89 -10.57 -10.77 6.32
N PHE A 90 -11.06 -9.59 5.91
CA PHE A 90 -10.22 -8.45 5.51
C PHE A 90 -9.21 -8.05 6.60
N PHE A 91 -9.66 -7.92 7.85
CA PHE A 91 -8.81 -7.48 8.96
C PHE A 91 -7.80 -8.54 9.44
N HIS A 92 -8.07 -9.83 9.16
CA HIS A 92 -7.11 -10.89 9.42
C HIS A 92 -6.14 -11.14 8.24
N SER A 93 -6.50 -10.69 7.04
CA SER A 93 -5.71 -10.89 5.82
C SER A 93 -4.96 -9.62 5.41
N LEU A 94 -5.58 -8.77 4.58
CA LEU A 94 -4.92 -7.65 3.91
C LEU A 94 -4.53 -6.51 4.86
N HIS A 95 -5.21 -6.33 5.99
CA HIS A 95 -4.97 -5.21 6.92
C HIS A 95 -3.51 -5.07 7.36
N TRP A 96 -2.83 -6.18 7.68
CA TRP A 96 -1.43 -6.17 8.12
C TRP A 96 -0.44 -5.83 6.99
N HIS A 97 -0.88 -5.97 5.75
CA HIS A 97 -0.13 -5.62 4.55
C HIS A 97 -0.43 -4.18 4.12
N LEU A 98 -1.68 -3.74 4.29
CA LEU A 98 -2.19 -2.44 3.88
C LEU A 98 -2.95 -1.77 5.04
N PRO A 99 -2.26 -1.36 6.13
CA PRO A 99 -2.89 -0.78 7.31
C PRO A 99 -3.26 0.69 7.08
N VAL A 100 -4.16 0.91 6.11
CA VAL A 100 -4.74 2.21 5.77
C VAL A 100 -6.14 2.38 6.33
N VAL A 101 -6.74 1.32 6.87
CA VAL A 101 -8.04 1.33 7.56
C VAL A 101 -7.81 1.10 9.04
N HIS A 102 -8.32 1.99 9.90
CA HIS A 102 -8.17 1.86 11.34
C HIS A 102 -9.19 0.85 11.88
N PHE A 103 -8.73 -0.35 12.24
CA PHE A 103 -9.59 -1.44 12.67
C PHE A 103 -10.49 -1.07 13.87
N PRO A 104 -9.96 -0.50 14.97
CA PRO A 104 -10.79 -0.27 16.16
C PRO A 104 -11.92 0.75 15.98
N THR A 105 -11.87 1.60 14.94
CA THR A 105 -12.93 2.58 14.64
C THR A 105 -13.71 2.24 13.38
N PHE A 106 -13.47 1.09 12.76
CA PHE A 106 -14.19 0.68 11.57
C PHE A 106 -15.61 0.23 11.93
N ASP A 107 -16.60 0.90 11.36
CA ASP A 107 -18.01 0.53 11.51
C ASP A 107 -18.64 0.37 10.11
N PRO A 108 -18.98 -0.86 9.70
CA PRO A 108 -19.53 -1.12 8.36
C PRO A 108 -20.84 -0.37 8.09
N GLY A 109 -21.61 0.00 9.12
CA GLY A 109 -22.85 0.76 8.98
C GLY A 109 -22.67 2.28 8.93
N ASN A 110 -21.44 2.79 9.08
CA ASN A 110 -21.13 4.23 9.10
C ASN A 110 -20.02 4.64 8.13
N VAL A 111 -19.22 3.71 7.60
CA VAL A 111 -18.27 4.00 6.51
C VAL A 111 -18.98 4.22 5.17
N SER A 112 -18.33 4.92 4.26
CA SER A 112 -18.82 5.16 2.90
C SER A 112 -18.91 3.88 2.07
N ASN A 113 -19.82 3.90 1.09
CA ASN A 113 -20.04 2.79 0.17
C ASN A 113 -18.76 2.29 -0.55
N PRO A 114 -17.87 3.16 -1.08
CA PRO A 114 -16.60 2.71 -1.66
C PRO A 114 -15.73 1.90 -0.68
N LEU A 115 -15.58 2.39 0.56
CA LEU A 115 -14.74 1.72 1.55
C LEU A 115 -15.36 0.40 2.01
N LEU A 116 -16.67 0.39 2.29
CA LEU A 116 -17.39 -0.84 2.60
C LEU A 116 -17.25 -1.87 1.47
N LEU A 117 -17.43 -1.44 0.22
CA LEU A 117 -17.32 -2.31 -0.94
C LEU A 117 -15.92 -2.93 -1.08
N SER A 118 -14.88 -2.10 -1.00
CA SER A 118 -13.50 -2.57 -1.18
C SER A 118 -13.10 -3.57 -0.09
N THR A 119 -13.39 -3.26 1.19
CA THR A 119 -13.12 -4.17 2.32
C THR A 119 -13.93 -5.47 2.23
N PHE A 120 -15.22 -5.37 1.90
CA PHE A 120 -16.11 -6.50 1.66
C PHE A 120 -15.61 -7.43 0.54
N LEU A 121 -15.27 -6.88 -0.62
CA LEU A 121 -14.83 -7.68 -1.77
C LEU A 121 -13.45 -8.29 -1.56
N THR A 122 -12.56 -7.60 -0.85
CA THR A 122 -11.29 -8.20 -0.40
C THR A 122 -11.58 -9.44 0.45
N GLY A 123 -12.41 -9.31 1.48
CA GLY A 123 -12.80 -10.44 2.33
C GLY A 123 -13.41 -11.59 1.55
N ALA A 124 -14.37 -11.29 0.66
CA ALA A 124 -15.01 -12.27 -0.23
C ALA A 124 -13.97 -13.02 -1.10
N THR A 125 -12.97 -12.31 -1.62
CA THR A 125 -11.91 -12.90 -2.44
C THR A 125 -11.04 -13.88 -1.66
N TYR A 126 -10.80 -13.62 -0.37
CA TYR A 126 -10.02 -14.51 0.50
C TYR A 126 -10.83 -15.66 1.10
N SER A 127 -12.15 -15.53 1.18
CA SER A 127 -13.04 -16.54 1.75
C SER A 127 -13.63 -17.52 0.74
N ASN A 128 -13.78 -17.10 -0.52
CA ASN A 128 -14.58 -17.87 -1.49
C ASN A 128 -13.84 -19.10 -2.04
N SER A 129 -14.57 -20.20 -2.15
CA SER A 129 -14.19 -21.37 -2.92
C SER A 129 -14.35 -21.10 -4.43
N LEU A 130 -13.68 -21.92 -5.25
CA LEU A 130 -13.53 -21.73 -6.70
C LEU A 130 -14.85 -21.62 -7.50
N ASP A 131 -16.00 -22.03 -6.96
CA ASP A 131 -17.28 -22.09 -7.69
C ASP A 131 -17.94 -20.71 -7.94
N GLU A 132 -17.66 -19.69 -7.14
CA GLU A 132 -18.17 -18.30 -7.34
C GLU A 132 -17.16 -17.36 -8.02
N ALA A 133 -16.01 -17.89 -8.45
CA ALA A 133 -14.87 -17.10 -8.90
C ALA A 133 -15.20 -16.16 -10.08
N VAL A 134 -16.02 -16.60 -11.04
CA VAL A 134 -16.34 -15.79 -12.23
C VAL A 134 -17.20 -14.58 -11.88
N LEU A 135 -18.23 -14.74 -11.05
CA LEU A 135 -19.08 -13.64 -10.62
C LEU A 135 -18.27 -12.61 -9.82
N LEU A 136 -17.42 -13.08 -8.91
CA LEU A 136 -16.58 -12.23 -8.08
C LEU A 136 -15.56 -11.44 -8.92
N LEU A 137 -14.89 -12.07 -9.88
CA LEU A 137 -13.96 -11.38 -10.79
C LEU A 137 -14.65 -10.25 -11.57
N ARG A 138 -15.87 -10.51 -12.08
CA ARG A 138 -16.67 -9.49 -12.77
C ARG A 138 -17.12 -8.37 -11.83
N LEU A 139 -17.51 -8.71 -10.61
CA LEU A 139 -17.89 -7.75 -9.58
C LEU A 139 -16.71 -6.85 -9.18
N LEU A 140 -15.49 -7.40 -9.14
CA LEU A 140 -14.26 -6.64 -8.89
C LEU A 140 -14.01 -5.61 -10.01
N ASP A 141 -14.14 -5.99 -11.28
CA ASP A 141 -14.03 -5.07 -12.42
C ASP A 141 -15.05 -3.92 -12.31
N VAL A 142 -16.30 -4.22 -11.96
CA VAL A 142 -17.36 -3.21 -11.77
C VAL A 142 -17.10 -2.33 -10.55
N ALA A 143 -16.61 -2.89 -9.44
CA ALA A 143 -16.27 -2.15 -8.24
C ALA A 143 -15.12 -1.17 -8.45
N GLU A 144 -14.08 -1.59 -9.18
CA GLU A 144 -12.98 -0.70 -9.58
C GLU A 144 -13.52 0.47 -10.40
N GLU A 145 -14.35 0.21 -11.41
CA GLU A 145 -14.93 1.28 -12.22
C GLU A 145 -15.80 2.23 -11.39
N TYR A 146 -16.65 1.68 -10.51
CA TYR A 146 -17.47 2.46 -9.57
C TYR A 146 -16.64 3.42 -8.70
N ILE A 147 -15.50 2.94 -8.20
CA ILE A 147 -14.57 3.71 -7.36
C ILE A 147 -13.81 4.75 -8.20
N PHE A 148 -13.20 4.33 -9.31
CA PHE A 148 -12.31 5.19 -10.09
C PHE A 148 -13.02 6.26 -10.93
N ARG A 149 -14.31 6.08 -11.27
CA ARG A 149 -15.15 7.17 -11.78
C ARG A 149 -15.27 8.31 -10.79
N ARG A 150 -15.44 8.00 -9.50
CA ARG A 150 -15.51 9.01 -8.43
C ARG A 150 -14.15 9.65 -8.18
N VAL A 151 -13.07 8.88 -8.19
CA VAL A 151 -11.69 9.41 -8.08
C VAL A 151 -11.43 10.42 -9.20
N THR A 152 -11.72 10.04 -10.44
CA THR A 152 -11.51 10.90 -11.63
C THR A 152 -12.39 12.16 -11.59
N ALA A 153 -13.66 12.01 -11.18
CA ALA A 153 -14.57 13.14 -11.04
C ALA A 153 -14.07 14.17 -9.99
N LEU A 154 -13.53 13.71 -8.86
CA LEU A 154 -12.98 14.61 -7.84
C LEU A 154 -11.66 15.26 -8.27
N SER A 155 -10.79 14.55 -9.00
CA SER A 155 -9.54 15.11 -9.51
C SER A 155 -9.75 16.21 -10.56
N THR A 156 -10.90 16.21 -11.24
CA THR A 156 -11.22 17.19 -12.30
C THR A 156 -12.06 18.37 -11.81
N GLN A 157 -12.72 18.23 -10.65
CA GLN A 157 -13.39 19.33 -9.96
C GLN A 157 -12.35 20.14 -9.18
N SER A 158 -12.60 21.43 -8.94
CA SER A 158 -11.72 22.27 -8.12
C SER A 158 -11.74 21.76 -6.68
N ALA A 159 -10.92 20.75 -6.39
CA ALA A 159 -10.75 20.20 -5.05
C ALA A 159 -10.31 21.33 -4.13
N GLN A 160 -11.18 21.73 -3.21
CA GLN A 160 -10.78 22.64 -2.15
C GLN A 160 -9.77 21.89 -1.30
N SER A 161 -8.54 22.39 -1.26
CA SER A 161 -7.56 21.95 -0.27
C SER A 161 -8.07 22.43 1.09
N THR A 162 -8.90 21.64 1.75
CA THR A 162 -9.21 21.84 3.17
C THR A 162 -8.10 21.18 3.97
N GLN A 163 -7.45 21.95 4.84
CA GLN A 163 -6.37 21.44 5.70
C GLN A 163 -6.86 20.50 6.81
N ASP A 164 -8.19 20.33 6.95
CA ASP A 164 -8.80 19.46 7.95
C ASP A 164 -9.31 18.15 7.30
N PRO A 165 -8.61 17.02 7.51
CA PRO A 165 -9.02 15.72 7.01
C PRO A 165 -10.43 15.29 7.45
N THR A 166 -10.88 15.72 8.64
CA THR A 166 -12.20 15.32 9.17
C THR A 166 -13.35 15.87 8.32
N SER A 167 -13.17 17.05 7.71
CA SER A 167 -14.11 17.65 6.76
C SER A 167 -14.21 16.90 5.43
N GLN A 168 -13.21 16.07 5.10
CA GLN A 168 -13.09 15.35 3.83
C GLN A 168 -13.18 13.82 4.00
N LEU A 169 -13.79 13.35 5.10
CA LEU A 169 -13.83 11.93 5.46
C LEU A 169 -14.27 11.01 4.31
N ASN A 170 -15.33 11.37 3.57
CA ASN A 170 -15.80 10.55 2.44
C ASN A 170 -14.78 10.46 1.30
N THR A 171 -14.04 11.54 1.03
CA THR A 171 -12.98 11.56 0.01
C THR A 171 -11.78 10.72 0.46
N ILE A 172 -11.41 10.81 1.73
CA ILE A 172 -10.34 9.98 2.31
C ILE A 172 -10.72 8.50 2.23
N GLN A 173 -11.96 8.15 2.57
CA GLN A 173 -12.47 6.79 2.46
C GLN A 173 -12.55 6.29 1.01
N LEU A 174 -12.82 7.18 0.05
CA LEU A 174 -12.72 6.85 -1.38
C LEU A 174 -11.26 6.55 -1.78
N ILE A 175 -10.28 7.28 -1.27
CA ILE A 175 -8.84 7.04 -1.53
C ILE A 175 -8.40 5.72 -0.89
N GLN A 176 -8.85 5.42 0.34
CA GLN A 176 -8.66 4.10 0.97
C GLN A 176 -9.22 2.99 0.08
N ALA A 177 -10.46 3.15 -0.40
CA ALA A 177 -11.11 2.18 -1.27
C ALA A 177 -10.37 1.98 -2.59
N ALA A 178 -9.92 3.07 -3.22
CA ALA A 178 -9.16 3.04 -4.47
C ALA A 178 -7.84 2.28 -4.32
N LEU A 179 -7.11 2.52 -3.25
CA LEU A 179 -5.87 1.80 -2.97
C LEU A 179 -6.13 0.30 -2.68
N ILE A 180 -7.15 -0.02 -1.88
CA ILE A 180 -7.51 -1.41 -1.56
C ILE A 180 -7.90 -2.18 -2.82
N ILE A 181 -8.79 -1.62 -3.65
CA ILE A 181 -9.25 -2.30 -4.88
C ILE A 181 -8.13 -2.41 -5.91
N GLU A 182 -7.27 -1.39 -6.02
CA GLU A 182 -6.08 -1.42 -6.87
C GLU A 182 -5.17 -2.59 -6.48
N MET A 183 -4.82 -2.70 -5.18
CA MET A 183 -3.98 -3.80 -4.71
C MET A 183 -4.63 -5.16 -4.95
N LEU A 184 -5.93 -5.30 -4.62
CA LEU A 184 -6.67 -6.55 -4.81
C LEU A 184 -6.70 -7.00 -6.27
N GLN A 185 -7.00 -6.10 -7.19
CA GLN A 185 -6.99 -6.40 -8.62
C GLN A 185 -5.60 -6.61 -9.18
N PHE A 186 -4.58 -5.98 -8.59
CA PHE A 186 -3.20 -6.23 -8.95
C PHE A 186 -2.77 -7.69 -8.70
N GLY A 187 -3.27 -8.26 -7.61
CA GLY A 187 -3.11 -9.67 -7.26
C GLY A 187 -3.70 -10.64 -8.27
N GLN A 188 -4.61 -10.18 -9.14
CA GLN A 188 -5.13 -11.01 -10.21
C GLN A 188 -4.06 -11.23 -11.30
N GLU A 189 -3.99 -12.43 -11.86
CA GLU A 189 -3.03 -12.80 -12.92
C GLU A 189 -3.48 -12.33 -14.32
N ARG A 190 -4.12 -11.15 -14.40
CA ARG A 190 -4.62 -10.56 -15.64
C ARG A 190 -3.73 -9.41 -16.10
N VAL A 191 -3.06 -9.59 -17.24
CA VAL A 191 -2.14 -8.58 -17.82
C VAL A 191 -2.85 -7.26 -18.09
N GLU A 192 -4.04 -7.28 -18.69
CA GLU A 192 -4.79 -6.06 -19.01
C GLU A 192 -5.22 -5.29 -17.75
N THR A 193 -5.61 -5.99 -16.68
CA THR A 193 -5.91 -5.38 -15.38
C THR A 193 -4.68 -4.68 -14.81
N ARG A 194 -3.52 -5.35 -14.79
CA ARG A 194 -2.26 -4.75 -14.31
C ARG A 194 -1.85 -3.55 -15.15
N ARG A 195 -2.02 -3.62 -16.47
CA ARG A 195 -1.74 -2.51 -17.39
C ARG A 195 -2.68 -1.31 -17.14
N ARG A 196 -3.97 -1.56 -16.98
CA ARG A 196 -4.99 -0.55 -16.62
C ARG A 196 -4.65 0.13 -15.30
N ILE A 197 -4.22 -0.64 -14.29
CA ILE A 197 -3.77 -0.10 -13.01
C ILE A 197 -2.59 0.86 -13.20
N ARG A 198 -1.53 0.40 -13.89
CA ARG A 198 -0.30 1.20 -14.07
C ARG A 198 -0.50 2.48 -14.87
N ILE A 199 -1.32 2.43 -15.92
CA ILE A 199 -1.43 3.54 -16.89
C ILE A 199 -2.57 4.50 -16.54
N ILE A 200 -3.64 4.01 -15.92
CA ILE A 200 -4.87 4.78 -15.72
C ILE A 200 -5.18 4.96 -14.23
N ARG A 201 -5.30 3.87 -13.47
CA ARG A 201 -5.87 3.92 -12.12
C ARG A 201 -4.90 4.53 -11.11
N HIS A 202 -3.70 3.98 -10.99
CA HIS A 202 -2.71 4.46 -10.05
C HIS A 202 -2.36 5.94 -10.29
N PRO A 203 -2.08 6.39 -11.54
CA PRO A 203 -1.86 7.82 -11.79
C PRO A 203 -3.04 8.72 -11.42
N SER A 204 -4.28 8.25 -11.61
CA SER A 204 -5.48 9.00 -11.24
C SER A 204 -5.63 9.16 -9.72
N LEU A 205 -5.32 8.10 -8.96
CA LEU A 205 -5.29 8.11 -7.51
C LEU A 205 -4.21 9.08 -6.98
N VAL A 206 -3.00 8.99 -7.54
CA VAL A 206 -1.88 9.89 -7.21
C VAL A 206 -2.24 11.34 -7.51
N SER A 207 -2.91 11.61 -8.64
CA SER A 207 -3.39 12.94 -9.00
C SER A 207 -4.36 13.50 -7.95
N LEU A 208 -5.37 12.72 -7.54
CA LEU A 208 -6.32 13.13 -6.51
C LEU A 208 -5.61 13.48 -5.19
N MET A 209 -4.70 12.62 -4.75
CA MET A 209 -3.95 12.85 -3.50
C MET A 209 -3.06 14.10 -3.58
N ARG A 210 -2.50 14.39 -4.75
CA ARG A 210 -1.73 15.61 -5.00
C ARG A 210 -2.62 16.86 -4.96
N CYS A 211 -3.81 16.82 -5.55
CA CYS A 211 -4.80 17.91 -5.47
C CYS A 211 -5.21 18.23 -4.02
N LEU A 212 -5.25 17.20 -3.16
CA LEU A 212 -5.59 17.36 -1.74
C LEU A 212 -4.39 17.72 -0.86
N GLY A 213 -3.16 17.72 -1.40
CA GLY A 213 -1.94 18.00 -0.63
C GLY A 213 -1.57 16.91 0.38
N ILE A 214 -2.09 15.68 0.22
CA ILE A 214 -1.90 14.58 1.18
C ILE A 214 -0.41 14.20 1.32
N PHE A 215 0.37 14.28 0.24
CA PHE A 215 1.80 14.00 0.26
C PHE A 215 2.63 14.99 1.11
N ASN A 216 2.05 16.13 1.50
CA ASN A 216 2.69 17.15 2.33
C ASN A 216 2.08 17.25 3.74
N LEU A 217 1.15 16.36 4.09
CA LEU A 217 0.45 16.41 5.38
C LEU A 217 1.39 16.09 6.53
N LYS A 218 1.46 17.00 7.49
CA LYS A 218 2.21 16.85 8.74
C LYS A 218 1.22 16.82 9.89
N ARG A 219 1.48 15.97 10.88
CA ARG A 219 0.61 15.90 12.06
C ARG A 219 0.55 17.26 12.76
N SER A 220 -0.67 17.70 13.09
CA SER A 220 -0.90 19.01 13.69
C SER A 220 -0.43 19.08 15.14
N LYS A 221 -0.49 17.95 15.87
CA LYS A 221 -0.05 17.84 17.26
C LYS A 221 0.72 16.55 17.50
N ALA A 222 1.52 16.57 18.57
CA ALA A 222 2.14 15.36 19.08
C ALA A 222 1.07 14.38 19.62
N PRO A 223 1.31 13.06 19.54
CA PRO A 223 0.38 12.04 20.07
C PRO A 223 0.00 12.26 21.54
N THR A 224 0.91 12.83 22.33
CA THR A 224 0.74 13.06 23.77
C THR A 224 -0.28 14.16 24.09
N ALA A 225 -0.61 15.01 23.11
CA ALA A 225 -1.52 16.13 23.29
C ALA A 225 -3.01 15.72 23.39
N SER A 226 -3.35 14.47 23.08
CA SER A 226 -4.74 13.99 23.17
C SER A 226 -5.24 13.97 24.62
N GLU A 227 -4.40 13.63 25.59
CA GLU A 227 -4.76 13.53 27.03
C GLU A 227 -6.06 12.75 27.32
N GLY A 228 -6.47 11.84 26.43
CA GLY A 228 -7.72 11.07 26.52
C GLY A 228 -8.95 11.72 25.87
N ASP A 229 -8.80 12.87 25.23
CA ASP A 229 -9.86 13.52 24.43
C ASP A 229 -10.15 12.72 23.16
N ASP A 230 -11.36 12.18 23.09
CA ASP A 230 -11.89 11.38 21.98
C ASP A 230 -12.04 12.18 20.69
N SER A 231 -12.43 13.46 20.76
CA SER A 231 -12.55 14.31 19.58
C SER A 231 -11.18 14.60 18.97
N LEU A 232 -10.21 14.93 19.83
CA LEU A 232 -8.84 15.19 19.38
C LEU A 232 -8.17 13.91 18.87
N TRP A 233 -8.38 12.77 19.54
CA TRP A 233 -7.88 11.49 19.08
C TRP A 233 -8.43 11.13 17.68
N ARG A 234 -9.73 11.29 17.44
CA ARG A 234 -10.32 11.07 16.10
C ARG A 234 -9.77 12.02 15.04
N SER A 235 -9.51 13.28 15.39
CA SER A 235 -8.86 14.24 14.47
C SER A 235 -7.45 13.78 14.10
N LEU A 236 -6.65 13.36 15.08
CA LEU A 236 -5.29 12.87 14.83
C LEU A 236 -5.29 11.53 14.06
N LEU A 237 -6.28 10.66 14.30
CA LEU A 237 -6.48 9.45 13.50
C LEU A 237 -6.79 9.77 12.04
N ALA A 238 -7.59 10.79 11.76
CA ALA A 238 -7.88 11.20 10.38
C ALA A 238 -6.61 11.69 9.65
N GLU A 239 -5.76 12.48 10.33
CA GLU A 239 -4.44 12.85 9.81
C GLU A 239 -3.54 11.63 9.58
N GLU A 240 -3.56 10.67 10.52
CA GLU A 240 -2.78 9.44 10.44
C GLU A 240 -3.21 8.55 9.26
N VAL A 241 -4.51 8.44 8.98
CA VAL A 241 -5.04 7.77 7.78
C VAL A 241 -4.45 8.41 6.53
N CYS A 242 -4.43 9.75 6.42
CA CYS A 242 -3.84 10.43 5.28
C CYS A 242 -2.33 10.17 5.14
N ILE A 243 -1.57 10.18 6.24
CA ILE A 243 -0.13 9.86 6.26
C ILE A 243 0.14 8.43 5.80
N ARG A 244 -0.69 7.48 6.26
CA ARG A 244 -0.64 6.08 5.82
C ARG A 244 -1.01 5.96 4.35
N LEU A 245 -2.04 6.63 3.87
CA LEU A 245 -2.34 6.66 2.44
C LEU A 245 -1.16 7.20 1.62
N ALA A 246 -0.56 8.33 2.01
CA ALA A 246 0.63 8.88 1.34
C ALA A 246 1.76 7.84 1.24
N SER A 247 2.03 7.15 2.35
CA SER A 247 3.09 6.16 2.45
C SER A 247 2.80 4.90 1.62
N TRP A 248 1.60 4.33 1.71
CA TRP A 248 1.26 3.09 1.01
C TRP A 248 0.96 3.26 -0.47
N VAL A 249 0.45 4.43 -0.90
CA VAL A 249 0.40 4.76 -2.34
C VAL A 249 1.82 4.92 -2.91
N PHE A 250 2.75 5.52 -2.14
CA PHE A 250 4.16 5.58 -2.54
C PHE A 250 4.81 4.18 -2.62
N LEU A 251 4.52 3.29 -1.68
CA LEU A 251 4.97 1.89 -1.75
C LEU A 251 4.41 1.16 -2.96
N ALA A 252 3.13 1.38 -3.29
CA ALA A 252 2.51 0.84 -4.51
C ALA A 252 3.22 1.37 -5.77
N ASP A 253 3.49 2.68 -5.87
CA ASP A 253 4.24 3.28 -7.00
C ASP A 253 5.64 2.67 -7.15
N GLY A 254 6.34 2.51 -6.03
CA GLY A 254 7.65 1.86 -5.97
C GLY A 254 7.60 0.39 -6.42
N PHE A 255 6.53 -0.32 -6.04
CA PHE A 255 6.31 -1.70 -6.48
C PHE A 255 6.06 -1.79 -7.99
N LEU A 256 5.24 -0.90 -8.56
CA LEU A 256 5.05 -0.81 -10.01
C LEU A 256 6.36 -0.49 -10.74
N THR A 257 7.18 0.36 -10.15
CA THR A 257 8.51 0.71 -10.68
C THR A 257 9.43 -0.50 -10.73
N LEU A 258 9.55 -1.23 -9.62
CA LEU A 258 10.44 -2.39 -9.53
C LEU A 258 9.93 -3.57 -10.36
N CYS A 259 8.65 -3.90 -10.27
CA CYS A 259 8.18 -5.11 -10.91
C CYS A 259 7.92 -4.96 -12.41
N PHE A 260 7.47 -3.77 -12.84
CA PHE A 260 7.00 -3.56 -14.22
C PHE A 260 7.83 -2.52 -14.97
N LYS A 261 8.95 -2.07 -14.39
CA LYS A 261 9.78 -0.99 -14.94
C LYS A 261 8.95 0.27 -15.26
N ASN A 262 7.87 0.48 -14.49
CA ASN A 262 7.08 1.69 -14.62
C ASN A 262 7.94 2.88 -14.19
N ARG A 263 7.82 4.03 -14.87
CA ARG A 263 8.47 5.23 -14.35
C ARG A 263 7.75 5.64 -13.05
N PRO A 264 8.45 5.90 -11.95
CA PRO A 264 7.83 6.39 -10.72
C PRO A 264 6.94 7.59 -11.01
N THR A 265 5.69 7.51 -10.55
CA THR A 265 4.72 8.60 -10.66
C THR A 265 4.77 9.54 -9.47
N ILE A 266 5.38 9.08 -8.37
CA ILE A 266 5.63 9.87 -7.16
C ILE A 266 7.12 10.09 -6.97
N SER A 267 7.54 11.34 -6.86
CA SER A 267 8.91 11.66 -6.47
C SER A 267 9.08 11.53 -4.95
N ILE A 268 10.19 10.94 -4.47
CA ILE A 268 10.52 11.02 -3.04
C ILE A 268 10.64 12.48 -2.55
N PHE A 269 10.94 13.42 -3.45
CA PHE A 269 11.05 14.84 -3.11
C PHE A 269 9.71 15.57 -2.93
N GLU A 270 8.58 14.98 -3.36
CA GLU A 270 7.24 15.51 -3.06
C GLU A 270 6.61 14.89 -1.80
N LEU A 271 7.09 13.74 -1.32
CA LEU A 271 6.62 13.04 -0.11
C LEU A 271 7.14 13.71 1.18
N ASP A 272 6.71 14.95 1.44
CA ASP A 272 7.05 15.73 2.64
C ASP A 272 6.06 15.53 3.80
N CYS A 273 5.47 14.34 3.93
CA CYS A 273 4.60 13.99 5.05
C CYS A 273 5.39 13.46 6.25
N SER A 274 4.74 13.39 7.41
CA SER A 274 5.30 12.67 8.57
C SER A 274 5.42 11.17 8.26
N PHE A 275 6.32 10.46 8.95
CA PHE A 275 6.27 8.99 8.98
C PHE A 275 5.01 8.50 9.69
N PRO A 276 4.41 7.37 9.29
CA PRO A 276 3.32 6.71 10.02
C PRO A 276 3.66 6.45 11.50
N TRP A 277 2.65 6.31 12.34
CA TRP A 277 2.87 5.82 13.70
C TRP A 277 3.20 4.34 13.67
N LYS A 278 3.94 3.86 14.68
CA LYS A 278 4.16 2.43 14.85
C LYS A 278 2.82 1.73 15.09
N THR A 279 2.74 0.47 14.68
CA THR A 279 1.52 -0.35 14.71
C THR A 279 0.85 -0.34 16.08
N GLU A 280 1.59 -0.35 17.19
CA GLU A 280 1.00 -0.39 18.53
C GLU A 280 0.20 0.87 18.87
N LEU A 281 0.68 2.04 18.43
CA LEU A 281 -0.01 3.31 18.67
C LEU A 281 -1.17 3.48 17.68
N TRP A 282 -1.01 2.96 16.46
CA TRP A 282 -2.04 2.95 15.44
C TRP A 282 -3.22 2.06 15.83
N GLU A 283 -3.01 0.86 16.37
CA GLU A 283 -4.08 -0.07 16.74
C GLU A 283 -4.72 0.23 18.12
N ALA A 284 -4.56 1.45 18.64
CA ALA A 284 -5.14 1.83 19.92
C ALA A 284 -6.69 1.84 19.84
N GLU A 285 -7.35 1.14 20.77
CA GLU A 285 -8.80 0.94 20.71
C GLU A 285 -9.63 2.18 21.08
N ASN A 286 -9.04 3.10 21.84
CA ASN A 286 -9.71 4.31 22.33
C ASN A 286 -8.69 5.38 22.72
N ALA A 287 -9.15 6.62 22.87
CA ALA A 287 -8.32 7.79 23.21
C ALA A 287 -7.52 7.61 24.51
N SER A 288 -8.07 6.91 25.51
CA SER A 288 -7.38 6.63 26.77
C SER A 288 -6.21 5.66 26.59
N THR A 289 -6.42 4.56 25.85
CA THR A 289 -5.36 3.61 25.50
C THR A 289 -4.28 4.29 24.64
N PHE A 290 -4.70 5.07 23.63
CA PHE A 290 -3.81 5.86 22.79
C PHE A 290 -2.92 6.79 23.63
N SER A 291 -3.51 7.57 24.52
CA SER A 291 -2.78 8.53 25.37
C SER A 291 -1.83 7.84 26.35
N ARG A 292 -2.20 6.66 26.87
CA ARG A 292 -1.31 5.85 27.71
C ARG A 292 -0.10 5.35 26.93
N MET A 293 -0.30 4.87 25.69
CA MET A 293 0.79 4.40 24.83
C MET A 293 1.68 5.56 24.38
N ALA A 294 1.09 6.70 24.01
CA ALA A 294 1.79 7.90 23.56
C ALA A 294 2.83 8.42 24.57
N LYS A 295 2.60 8.26 25.89
CA LYS A 295 3.59 8.61 26.92
C LYS A 295 4.91 7.85 26.79
N GLY A 296 4.88 6.61 26.31
CA GLY A 296 6.11 5.84 26.01
C GLY A 296 6.92 6.42 24.85
N TYR A 297 6.27 7.17 23.95
CA TYR A 297 6.89 7.81 22.79
C TYR A 297 7.50 9.19 23.11
N GLU A 298 7.23 9.78 24.29
CA GLU A 298 7.79 11.08 24.71
C GLU A 298 9.32 11.11 24.73
N THR A 299 9.94 9.95 24.92
CA THR A 299 11.39 9.81 24.96
C THR A 299 12.05 9.77 23.58
N GLU A 300 11.28 9.64 22.50
CA GLU A 300 11.78 9.60 21.14
C GLU A 300 11.82 11.00 20.53
N LEU A 301 12.93 11.37 19.88
CA LEU A 301 12.98 12.61 19.12
C LEU A 301 11.93 12.57 17.98
N PRO A 302 11.28 13.70 17.66
CA PRO A 302 10.35 13.73 16.55
C PRO A 302 11.07 13.36 15.26
N LEU A 303 10.49 12.41 14.52
CA LEU A 303 11.03 11.99 13.23
C LEU A 303 10.94 13.16 12.23
N PRO A 304 11.97 13.36 11.38
CA PRO A 304 11.85 14.26 10.24
C PRO A 304 10.78 13.74 9.25
N SER A 305 10.39 14.56 8.26
CA SER A 305 9.52 14.07 7.18
C SER A 305 10.19 12.93 6.40
N VAL A 306 9.40 12.14 5.68
CA VAL A 306 9.93 11.00 4.89
C VAL A 306 10.99 11.47 3.90
N ARG A 307 10.70 12.53 3.15
CA ARG A 307 11.66 13.21 2.27
C ARG A 307 12.95 13.60 2.97
N GLU A 308 12.83 14.23 4.14
CA GLU A 308 13.98 14.74 4.89
C GLU A 308 14.85 13.60 5.45
N ALA A 309 14.24 12.50 5.91
CA ALA A 309 14.99 11.31 6.31
C ALA A 309 15.79 10.70 5.15
N VAL A 310 15.21 10.62 3.95
CA VAL A 310 15.94 10.14 2.76
C VAL A 310 17.06 11.12 2.37
N ARG A 311 16.82 12.43 2.46
CA ARG A 311 17.86 13.45 2.22
C ARG A 311 19.04 13.28 3.16
N LEU A 312 18.79 13.12 4.47
CA LEU A 312 19.83 12.87 5.47
C LEU A 312 20.60 11.58 5.19
N LEU A 313 19.91 10.53 4.72
CA LEU A 313 20.54 9.26 4.35
C LEU A 313 21.49 9.40 3.14
N LEU A 314 21.14 10.27 2.17
CA LEU A 314 21.94 10.58 0.98
C LEU A 314 23.13 11.50 1.26
N GLU A 315 23.02 12.41 2.24
CA GLU A 315 24.03 13.43 2.52
C GLU A 315 25.04 13.04 3.60
N SER A 316 24.73 12.04 4.44
CA SER A 316 25.61 11.59 5.52
C SER A 316 26.99 11.23 4.96
N PRO A 317 28.06 11.96 5.29
CA PRO A 317 29.35 11.83 4.61
C PRO A 317 30.24 10.71 5.15
N ASP A 318 29.93 10.15 6.33
CA ASP A 318 30.75 9.15 7.01
C ASP A 318 29.92 8.02 7.63
N SER A 319 30.43 6.81 7.44
CA SER A 319 30.11 5.54 8.11
C SER A 319 30.40 5.56 9.62
N GLY A 320 29.93 6.59 10.33
CA GLY A 320 29.73 6.53 11.78
C GLY A 320 28.43 5.78 12.09
N PRO A 321 28.22 5.28 13.32
CA PRO A 321 26.90 4.76 13.69
C PRO A 321 25.90 5.90 13.50
N VAL A 322 25.07 5.81 12.47
CA VAL A 322 23.95 6.74 12.25
C VAL A 322 23.26 6.88 13.60
N PRO A 323 23.09 8.11 14.13
CA PRO A 323 22.82 8.28 15.54
C PRO A 323 21.62 7.43 15.95
N SER A 324 21.89 6.59 16.95
CA SER A 324 21.00 5.78 17.78
C SER A 324 19.89 6.59 18.49
N ARG A 325 19.52 7.74 17.93
CA ARG A 325 18.54 8.71 18.44
C ARG A 325 17.23 8.72 17.65
N ILE A 326 17.20 8.12 16.45
CA ILE A 326 16.00 8.02 15.60
C ILE A 326 15.48 6.59 15.65
N SER A 327 14.36 6.37 16.33
CA SER A 327 13.72 5.06 16.49
C SER A 327 12.89 4.72 15.24
N LEU A 328 13.56 4.27 14.17
CA LEU A 328 12.87 3.86 12.93
C LEU A 328 12.30 2.45 13.06
N SER A 329 11.03 2.28 12.68
CA SER A 329 10.38 0.98 12.58
C SER A 329 10.75 0.28 11.26
N ALA A 330 10.43 -1.01 11.15
CA ALA A 330 10.60 -1.75 9.91
C ALA A 330 9.78 -1.16 8.76
N GLU A 331 8.57 -0.65 9.04
CA GLU A 331 7.72 0.05 8.07
C GLU A 331 8.38 1.33 7.55
N HIS A 332 9.02 2.12 8.43
CA HIS A 332 9.74 3.33 8.02
C HIS A 332 10.91 2.98 7.10
N LEU A 333 11.66 1.93 7.43
CA LEU A 333 12.78 1.46 6.62
C LEU A 333 12.31 0.88 5.28
N LEU A 334 11.15 0.23 5.23
CA LEU A 334 10.51 -0.20 3.98
C LEU A 334 10.23 0.99 3.05
N ILE A 335 9.62 2.06 3.57
CA ILE A 335 9.34 3.29 2.80
C ILE A 335 10.65 3.87 2.25
N MET A 336 11.68 3.95 3.09
CA MET A 336 12.98 4.50 2.69
C MET A 336 13.69 3.64 1.62
N ILE A 337 13.62 2.31 1.70
CA ILE A 337 14.29 1.46 0.69
C ILE A 337 13.59 1.49 -0.67
N TYR A 338 12.26 1.62 -0.69
CA TYR A 338 11.53 1.90 -1.93
C TYR A 338 11.92 3.25 -2.53
N ALA A 339 12.13 4.27 -1.69
CA ALA A 339 12.60 5.56 -2.15
C ALA A 339 13.99 5.51 -2.80
N LEU A 340 14.93 4.78 -2.21
CA LEU A 340 16.26 4.60 -2.81
C LEU A 340 16.19 3.81 -4.13
N ASN A 341 15.33 2.80 -4.21
CA ASN A 341 15.09 2.04 -5.45
C ASN A 341 14.48 2.92 -6.56
N SER A 342 13.52 3.78 -6.23
CA SER A 342 12.95 4.77 -7.15
C SER A 342 14.03 5.75 -7.65
N LEU A 343 14.87 6.29 -6.75
CA LEU A 343 16.00 7.13 -7.14
C LEU A 343 17.00 6.40 -8.04
N ALA A 344 17.33 5.14 -7.74
CA ALA A 344 18.23 4.34 -8.56
C ALA A 344 17.64 4.03 -9.94
N PHE A 345 16.32 3.85 -10.04
CA PHE A 345 15.64 3.75 -11.33
C PHE A 345 15.79 5.04 -12.12
N MET A 346 15.46 6.18 -11.53
CA MET A 346 15.53 7.49 -12.19
C MET A 346 16.94 7.86 -12.61
N ALA A 347 17.95 7.61 -11.77
CA ALA A 347 19.36 7.88 -12.08
C ALA A 347 19.89 7.05 -13.27
N ARG A 348 19.27 5.91 -13.60
CA ARG A 348 19.64 5.09 -14.77
C ARG A 348 18.94 5.53 -16.05
N VAL A 349 17.71 6.01 -15.95
CA VAL A 349 16.85 6.33 -17.10
C VAL A 349 16.98 7.81 -17.52
N ASP A 350 17.27 8.72 -16.59
CA ASP A 350 17.38 10.15 -16.87
C ASP A 350 18.79 10.57 -17.27
N PHE A 351 18.89 11.37 -18.34
CA PHE A 351 20.17 11.81 -18.92
C PHE A 351 21.04 12.63 -17.97
N PHE A 352 20.44 13.43 -17.09
CA PHE A 352 21.15 14.29 -16.13
C PHE A 352 21.06 13.83 -14.67
N GLY A 353 20.46 12.65 -14.41
CA GLY A 353 20.29 12.00 -13.10
C GLY A 353 20.23 12.94 -11.88
N SER A 354 19.04 13.21 -11.34
CA SER A 354 18.87 14.18 -10.22
C SER A 354 19.68 13.83 -8.96
N VAL A 355 20.03 12.55 -8.76
CA VAL A 355 20.87 12.08 -7.65
C VAL A 355 21.95 11.13 -8.20
N PRO A 356 23.25 11.36 -7.94
CA PRO A 356 24.32 10.46 -8.37
C PRO A 356 24.21 9.05 -7.76
N LEU A 357 24.50 8.01 -8.55
CA LEU A 357 24.46 6.61 -8.11
C LEU A 357 25.37 6.34 -6.90
N GLU A 358 26.49 7.05 -6.78
CA GLU A 358 27.41 6.95 -5.64
C GLU A 358 26.74 7.35 -4.32
N LYS A 359 25.95 8.43 -4.34
CA LYS A 359 25.18 8.87 -3.15
C LYS A 359 24.11 7.84 -2.78
N ILE A 360 23.46 7.25 -3.78
CA ILE A 360 22.44 6.21 -3.56
C ILE A 360 23.09 4.95 -2.98
N SER A 361 24.28 4.56 -3.47
CA SER A 361 25.06 3.43 -2.93
C SER A 361 25.48 3.67 -1.48
N HIS A 362 25.92 4.89 -1.15
CA HIS A 362 26.24 5.25 0.23
C HIS A 362 25.00 5.20 1.13
N ALA A 363 23.88 5.78 0.69
CA ALA A 363 22.62 5.72 1.40
C ALA A 363 22.13 4.29 1.65
N ALA A 364 22.27 3.40 0.65
CA ALA A 364 21.94 1.98 0.81
C ALA A 364 22.77 1.30 1.90
N LYS A 365 24.07 1.62 2.03
CA LYS A 365 24.92 1.10 3.11
C LYS A 365 24.47 1.61 4.48
N ASN A 366 24.17 2.91 4.58
CA ASN A 366 23.67 3.50 5.82
C ASN A 366 22.32 2.90 6.23
N TRP A 367 21.41 2.69 5.26
CA TRP A 367 20.14 2.03 5.49
C TRP A 367 20.34 0.63 6.07
N LYS A 368 21.27 -0.15 5.52
CA LYS A 368 21.55 -1.52 6.00
C LYS A 368 22.06 -1.54 7.44
N GLN A 369 22.93 -0.61 7.81
CA GLN A 369 23.40 -0.50 9.19
C GLN A 369 22.25 -0.23 10.18
N ILE A 370 21.32 0.65 9.80
CA ILE A 370 20.13 0.94 10.62
C ILE A 370 19.23 -0.30 10.69
N TRP A 371 18.98 -0.97 9.57
CA TRP A 371 18.18 -2.19 9.51
C TRP A 371 18.75 -3.30 10.41
N ASP A 372 20.06 -3.55 10.35
CA ASP A 372 20.71 -4.60 11.14
C ASP A 372 20.65 -4.31 12.64
N TRP A 373 20.78 -3.03 13.03
CA TRP A 373 20.62 -2.60 14.41
C TRP A 373 19.17 -2.78 14.91
N THR A 374 18.19 -2.31 14.14
CA THR A 374 16.76 -2.45 14.46
C THR A 374 16.35 -3.92 14.53
N SER A 375 16.87 -4.75 13.62
CA SER A 375 16.53 -6.18 13.53
C SER A 375 17.15 -7.02 14.63
N SER A 376 18.38 -6.70 15.04
CA SER A 376 19.05 -7.36 16.17
C SER A 376 18.30 -7.16 17.48
N ASN A 377 17.68 -5.98 17.65
CA ASN A 377 16.92 -5.61 18.84
C ASN A 377 15.46 -6.10 18.83
N ASN A 378 14.89 -6.45 17.67
CA ASN A 378 13.45 -6.75 17.51
C ASN A 378 13.13 -8.04 16.72
N LYS A 379 13.91 -9.11 16.91
CA LYS A 379 13.77 -10.38 16.15
C LYS A 379 12.37 -11.02 16.16
N GLN A 380 11.51 -10.71 17.14
CA GLN A 380 10.14 -11.24 17.23
C GLN A 380 9.06 -10.36 16.58
N LYS A 381 9.33 -9.08 16.27
CA LYS A 381 8.33 -8.12 15.73
C LYS A 381 8.40 -7.91 14.21
N LEU A 382 9.41 -8.47 13.53
CA LEU A 382 9.66 -8.26 12.10
C LEU A 382 8.83 -9.14 11.15
N LEU A 383 7.94 -10.00 11.67
CA LEU A 383 7.41 -11.15 10.93
C LEU A 383 6.03 -10.94 10.30
N LEU A 384 5.40 -9.77 10.47
CA LEU A 384 4.06 -9.52 9.93
C LEU A 384 4.10 -8.42 8.85
N GLY A 385 3.36 -8.65 7.76
CA GLY A 385 3.17 -7.68 6.68
C GLY A 385 4.32 -7.57 5.66
N TYR A 386 4.33 -6.48 4.90
CA TYR A 386 5.37 -6.17 3.89
C TYR A 386 6.76 -5.80 4.41
N PRO A 387 6.95 -5.24 5.62
CA PRO A 387 8.28 -4.85 6.09
C PRO A 387 9.31 -6.00 6.10
N LYS A 388 8.86 -7.26 6.17
CA LYS A 388 9.71 -8.44 6.07
C LYS A 388 10.55 -8.49 4.77
N HIS A 389 10.09 -7.82 3.70
CA HIS A 389 10.74 -7.81 2.39
C HIS A 389 11.76 -6.67 2.20
N ALA A 390 11.96 -5.83 3.22
CA ALA A 390 12.78 -4.63 3.07
C ALA A 390 14.27 -4.98 2.81
N GLU A 391 14.76 -6.08 3.39
CA GLU A 391 16.13 -6.54 3.17
C GLU A 391 16.35 -7.04 1.73
N GLU A 392 15.38 -7.74 1.15
CA GLU A 392 15.42 -8.20 -0.23
C GLU A 392 15.42 -7.02 -1.21
N LEU A 393 14.65 -5.97 -0.92
CA LEU A 393 14.68 -4.73 -1.70
C LEU A 393 16.02 -4.01 -1.61
N TRP A 394 16.72 -4.11 -0.48
CA TRP A 394 18.08 -3.62 -0.33
C TRP A 394 19.10 -4.44 -1.11
N LEU A 395 18.96 -5.77 -1.12
CA LEU A 395 19.78 -6.66 -1.95
C LEU A 395 19.61 -6.34 -3.43
N LEU A 396 18.36 -6.18 -3.87
CA LEU A 396 18.02 -5.82 -5.25
C LEU A 396 18.64 -4.48 -5.65
N LEU A 397 18.54 -3.47 -4.78
CA LEU A 397 19.15 -2.17 -4.99
C LEU A 397 20.67 -2.27 -5.11
N THR A 398 21.32 -2.97 -4.18
CA THR A 398 22.79 -3.09 -4.13
C THR A 398 23.31 -3.80 -5.38
N ALA A 399 22.69 -4.91 -5.78
CA ALA A 399 23.03 -5.62 -7.00
C ALA A 399 22.84 -4.75 -8.25
N THR A 400 21.75 -3.97 -8.30
CA THR A 400 21.50 -3.03 -9.40
C THR A 400 22.61 -1.99 -9.51
N LEU A 401 23.02 -1.38 -8.40
CA LEU A 401 24.08 -0.37 -8.37
C LEU A 401 25.45 -0.94 -8.76
N ASP A 402 25.77 -2.16 -8.31
CA ASP A 402 27.00 -2.87 -8.66
C ASP A 402 27.09 -3.17 -10.16
N ILE A 403 26.01 -3.68 -10.75
CA ILE A 403 25.97 -4.03 -12.17
C ILE A 403 26.14 -2.80 -13.06
N VAL A 404 25.47 -1.71 -12.71
CA VAL A 404 25.58 -0.44 -13.43
C VAL A 404 27.01 0.09 -13.35
N SER A 405 27.64 -0.01 -12.17
CA SER A 405 29.05 0.38 -11.98
C SER A 405 30.00 -0.50 -12.79
N GLN A 406 29.71 -1.79 -12.92
CA GLN A 406 30.48 -2.76 -13.72
C GLN A 406 30.17 -2.71 -15.23
N ARG A 407 29.23 -1.87 -15.67
CA ARG A 407 28.73 -1.79 -17.06
C ARG A 407 28.31 -3.16 -17.64
N LYS A 408 27.84 -4.07 -16.79
CA LYS A 408 27.29 -5.35 -17.23
C LYS A 408 25.84 -5.14 -17.68
N SER A 409 25.44 -5.80 -18.76
CA SER A 409 24.06 -5.77 -19.24
C SER A 409 23.32 -7.02 -18.76
N LEU A 410 22.25 -6.81 -17.99
CA LEU A 410 21.27 -7.85 -17.69
C LEU A 410 19.92 -7.44 -18.29
N PRO A 411 19.12 -8.39 -18.83
CA PRO A 411 17.88 -8.07 -19.54
C PRO A 411 16.89 -7.20 -18.76
N TYR A 412 16.77 -7.42 -17.44
CA TYR A 412 15.92 -6.60 -16.57
C TYR A 412 16.41 -5.14 -16.45
N LEU A 413 17.72 -4.93 -16.41
CA LEU A 413 18.33 -3.61 -16.20
C LEU A 413 18.54 -2.80 -17.48
N ASP A 414 18.26 -3.38 -18.66
CA ASP A 414 18.39 -2.69 -19.94
C ASP A 414 17.53 -1.41 -19.95
N THR A 415 18.19 -0.26 -20.08
CA THR A 415 17.57 1.07 -20.06
C THR A 415 16.78 1.36 -21.34
N ASN A 416 17.01 0.60 -22.41
CA ASN A 416 16.24 0.71 -23.66
C ASN A 416 14.93 -0.09 -23.63
N SER A 417 14.68 -0.86 -22.57
CA SER A 417 13.42 -1.60 -22.43
C SER A 417 12.33 -0.70 -21.86
N ALA A 418 11.22 -0.60 -22.59
CA ALA A 418 9.97 -0.02 -22.10
C ALA A 418 9.45 -0.76 -20.84
N ALA A 419 8.41 -0.18 -20.22
CA ALA A 419 7.65 -0.87 -19.17
C ALA A 419 7.27 -2.29 -19.62
N THR A 420 7.37 -3.26 -18.71
CA THR A 420 7.21 -4.68 -19.02
C THR A 420 5.97 -5.24 -18.33
N ASP A 421 5.26 -6.13 -19.01
CA ASP A 421 4.23 -7.00 -18.42
C ASP A 421 4.79 -8.38 -18.06
N ASP A 422 6.00 -8.69 -18.53
CA ASP A 422 6.72 -9.94 -18.28
C ASP A 422 7.58 -9.82 -17.02
N LEU A 423 7.16 -10.55 -15.98
CA LEU A 423 7.87 -10.67 -14.70
C LEU A 423 8.99 -11.73 -14.74
N GLY A 424 9.12 -12.52 -15.82
CA GLY A 424 10.16 -13.54 -15.97
C GLY A 424 11.56 -12.95 -15.89
N LYS A 425 11.81 -11.83 -16.57
CA LYS A 425 13.10 -11.11 -16.50
C LYS A 425 13.45 -10.62 -15.10
N LEU A 426 12.45 -10.13 -14.35
CA LEU A 426 12.63 -9.73 -12.97
C LEU A 426 12.99 -10.94 -12.11
N LYS A 427 12.29 -12.06 -12.28
CA LYS A 427 12.55 -13.31 -11.57
C LYS A 427 13.98 -13.82 -11.81
N GLU A 428 14.42 -13.87 -13.06
CA GLU A 428 15.80 -14.24 -13.42
C GLU A 428 16.82 -13.30 -12.77
N PHE A 429 16.55 -12.00 -12.78
CA PHE A 429 17.43 -11.01 -12.15
C PHE A 429 17.55 -11.20 -10.64
N ILE A 430 16.43 -11.47 -9.99
CA ILE A 430 16.33 -11.76 -8.59
C ILE A 430 17.10 -13.05 -8.21
N GLU A 431 16.94 -14.12 -9.00
CA GLU A 431 17.68 -15.37 -8.83
C GLU A 431 19.19 -15.13 -8.97
N TRP A 432 19.58 -14.31 -9.96
CA TRP A 432 20.96 -13.86 -10.14
C TRP A 432 21.49 -13.10 -8.92
N CYS A 433 20.73 -12.14 -8.36
CA CYS A 433 21.13 -11.38 -7.18
C CYS A 433 21.42 -12.30 -5.98
N THR A 434 20.60 -13.33 -5.82
CA THR A 434 20.72 -14.32 -4.74
C THR A 434 21.99 -15.16 -4.87
N LEU A 435 22.36 -15.52 -6.10
CA LEU A 435 23.59 -16.29 -6.38
C LEU A 435 24.85 -15.41 -6.26
N TYR A 436 24.77 -14.16 -6.74
CA TYR A 436 25.85 -13.19 -6.67
C TYR A 436 26.29 -12.95 -5.22
N MET A 437 25.35 -12.78 -4.28
CA MET A 437 25.66 -12.54 -2.87
C MET A 437 26.22 -13.77 -2.13
N LYS A 438 25.97 -14.99 -2.61
CA LYS A 438 26.56 -16.22 -2.06
C LYS A 438 27.99 -16.48 -2.52
N THR A 439 28.44 -15.79 -3.56
CA THR A 439 29.80 -15.94 -4.12
C THR A 439 30.51 -14.58 -4.19
N PRO A 440 31.03 -14.06 -3.05
CA PRO A 440 31.64 -12.72 -2.99
C PRO A 440 32.94 -12.56 -3.82
N LYS A 441 33.41 -13.62 -4.51
CA LYS A 441 34.75 -13.69 -5.14
C LYS A 441 34.75 -14.35 -6.52
N ALA A 442 33.84 -13.97 -7.41
CA ALA A 442 33.91 -14.38 -8.83
C ALA A 442 33.94 -13.22 -9.84
N SER A 443 34.09 -11.97 -9.39
CA SER A 443 34.19 -10.78 -10.26
C SER A 443 35.51 -10.03 -10.15
N GLY A 444 36.52 -10.62 -9.51
CA GLY A 444 37.91 -10.17 -9.58
C GLY A 444 38.73 -11.08 -10.48
N LYS A 445 38.55 -10.97 -11.80
CA LYS A 445 39.50 -11.28 -12.89
C LYS A 445 38.73 -11.44 -14.21
N GLY A 446 39.12 -10.65 -15.19
CA GLY A 446 38.58 -10.57 -16.54
C GLY A 446 38.92 -9.21 -17.09
#